data_AF-A0A928WTP5-F1
#
_entry.id   AF-A0A928WTP5-F1
#
_cell.length_a   1.000
_cell.length_b   1.000
_cell.length_c   1.000
_cell.angle_alpha   90.00
_cell.angle_beta   90.00
_cell.angle_gamma   90.00
#
_symmetry.space_group_name_H-M   'P 1'
#
loop_
_entity.id
_entity.type
_entity.pdbx_description
1 polymer ?
#
loop_
_entity_poly.entity_id
_entity_poly.type
_entity_poly.pdbx_seq_one_letter_code
_entity_poly.pdbx_strand_id
1 'polypeptide(L)' 'MDIRLLRQFWSILEASRSQRLASLDDSSLSKWILDILKADPTFDSRHLPTVDQYIQTRIPLIRDLAQQA' A
#
# COMPACT_ATOMS: atom_id res chain seq x y z
N MET A 1 -2.39 1.54 14.04
CA MET A 1 -2.73 2.35 12.85
C MET A 1 -4.21 2.69 12.93
N ASP A 2 -4.57 3.96 12.79
CA ASP A 2 -5.95 4.43 12.88
C ASP A 2 -6.82 3.96 11.70
N ILE A 3 -8.12 3.78 11.92
CA ILE A 3 -9.05 3.31 10.89
C ILE A 3 -9.20 4.28 9.72
N ARG A 4 -9.01 5.58 9.96
CA ARG A 4 -9.03 6.61 8.91
C ARG A 4 -7.81 6.48 7.99
N LEU A 5 -6.64 6.30 8.58
CA LEU A 5 -5.38 6.10 7.86
C LEU A 5 -5.43 4.79 7.06
N LEU A 6 -6.00 3.74 7.64
CA LEU A 6 -6.19 2.45 6.99
C LEU A 6 -7.14 2.55 5.80
N ARG A 7 -8.26 3.27 5.93
CA ARG A 7 -9.15 3.55 4.79
C ARG A 7 -8.48 4.38 3.71
N GLN A 8 -7.74 5.43 4.07
CA GLN A 8 -7.01 6.26 3.10
C GLN A 8 -5.98 5.42 2.35
N PHE A 9 -5.22 4.59 3.06
CA PHE A 9 -4.27 3.64 2.49
C PHE A 9 -4.92 2.69 1.47
N TRP A 10 -6.02 2.03 1.86
CA TRP A 10 -6.74 1.13 0.95
C TRP A 10 -7.35 1.87 -0.24
N SER A 11 -7.85 3.09 -0.04
CA SER A 11 -8.39 3.92 -1.11
C SER A 11 -7.32 4.33 -2.13
N ILE A 12 -6.11 4.68 -1.67
CA ILE A 12 -4.97 5.01 -2.54
C ILE A 12 -4.52 3.77 -3.32
N LEU A 13 -4.42 2.62 -2.64
CA LEU A 13 -4.11 1.34 -3.27
C LEU A 13 -5.12 0.94 -4.34
N GLU A 14 -6.41 1.09 -4.03
CA GLU A 14 -7.52 0.77 -4.93
C GLU A 14 -7.55 1.71 -6.14
N ALA A 15 -7.34 3.01 -5.93
CA ALA A 15 -7.24 3.99 -7.01
C ALA A 15 -6.01 3.76 -7.90
N SER A 16 -4.90 3.28 -7.31
CA SER A 16 -3.68 2.98 -8.04
C SER A 16 -3.69 1.58 -8.68
N ARG A 17 -4.75 0.76 -8.49
CA ARG A 17 -4.86 -0.61 -9.01
C ARG A 17 -4.53 -0.65 -10.49
N SER A 18 -3.31 -1.11 -10.76
CA SER A 18 -2.79 -1.38 -12.08
C SER A 18 -2.39 -2.84 -12.08
N GLN A 19 -2.64 -3.56 -13.17
CA GLN A 19 -2.20 -4.95 -13.37
C GLN A 19 -0.72 -5.21 -13.02
N ARG A 20 0.11 -4.15 -12.91
CA ARG A 20 1.46 -4.18 -12.33
C ARG A 20 1.55 -4.78 -10.94
N LEU A 21 0.61 -4.52 -10.03
CA LEU A 21 0.68 -4.99 -8.63
C LEU A 21 0.81 -6.51 -8.55
N ALA A 22 0.08 -7.25 -9.40
CA ALA A 22 0.12 -8.71 -9.44
C ALA A 22 1.45 -9.28 -9.96
N SER A 23 2.23 -8.48 -10.71
CA SER A 23 3.52 -8.88 -11.27
C SER A 23 4.73 -8.49 -10.40
N LEU A 24 4.52 -7.78 -9.29
CA LEU A 24 5.60 -7.36 -8.40
C LEU A 24 5.88 -8.41 -7.31
N ASP A 25 7.17 -8.65 -7.03
CA ASP A 25 7.60 -9.38 -5.83
C ASP A 25 7.28 -8.60 -4.55
N ASP A 26 7.27 -9.27 -3.41
CA ASP A 26 6.87 -8.70 -2.11
C ASP A 26 7.69 -7.45 -1.72
N SER A 27 9.00 -7.48 -1.97
CA SER A 27 9.90 -6.34 -1.75
C SER A 27 9.62 -5.17 -2.71
N SER A 28 9.24 -5.47 -3.95
CA SER A 28 8.91 -4.47 -4.96
C SER A 28 7.52 -3.87 -4.72
N LEU A 29 6.57 -4.70 -4.29
CA LEU A 29 5.21 -4.31 -3.92
C LEU A 29 5.24 -3.34 -2.74
N SER A 30 5.91 -3.70 -1.63
CA SER A 30 6.04 -2.81 -0.48
C SER A 30 6.68 -1.48 -0.85
N LYS A 31 7.78 -1.50 -1.60
CA LYS A 31 8.45 -0.29 -2.06
C LYS A 31 7.57 0.58 -2.95
N TRP A 32 6.82 -0.02 -3.87
CA TRP A 32 5.89 0.70 -4.75
C TRP A 32 4.77 1.37 -3.96
N ILE A 33 4.19 0.66 -2.99
CA ILE A 33 3.14 1.23 -2.12
C ILE A 33 3.68 2.42 -1.34
N LEU A 34 4.88 2.31 -0.76
CA LEU A 34 5.52 3.42 -0.07
C LEU A 34 5.80 4.62 -0.99
N ASP A 35 6.16 4.37 -2.24
CA ASP A 35 6.42 5.41 -3.22
C ASP A 35 5.15 6.22 -3.53
N ILE A 36 4.01 5.54 -3.70
CA ILE A 36 2.72 6.20 -3.93
C ILE A 36 2.29 6.99 -2.70
N LEU A 37 2.45 6.41 -1.49
CA LEU A 37 2.13 7.11 -0.26
C LEU A 37 3.01 8.34 -0.05
N LYS A 38 4.27 8.29 -0.47
CA LYS A 38 5.17 9.46 -0.46
C LYS A 38 4.80 10.50 -1.52
N ALA A 39 4.33 10.05 -2.69
CA ALA A 39 3.88 10.91 -3.76
C ALA A 39 2.54 11.57 -3.45
N ASP A 40 1.73 10.97 -2.57
CA ASP A 40 0.45 11.50 -2.15
C ASP A 40 0.61 12.68 -1.17
N PRO A 41 0.21 13.91 -1.54
CA PRO A 41 0.37 15.09 -0.68
C PRO A 41 -0.60 15.09 0.51
N THR A 42 -1.61 14.22 0.52
CA THR A 42 -2.58 14.08 1.62
C THR A 42 -2.13 13.05 2.66
N PHE A 43 -1.08 12.28 2.36
CA PHE A 43 -0.52 11.31 3.27
C PHE A 43 0.61 11.93 4.11
N ASP A 44 0.45 11.89 5.43
CA ASP A 44 1.45 12.43 6.34
C ASP A 44 2.63 11.46 6.48
N SER A 45 3.80 11.91 6.02
CA SER A 45 5.07 11.16 6.10
C SER A 45 5.42 10.68 7.50
N ARG A 46 4.88 11.27 8.57
CA ARG A 46 5.06 10.81 9.96
C ARG A 46 4.48 9.42 10.20
N HIS A 47 3.50 9.00 9.41
CA HIS A 47 2.90 7.68 9.49
C HIS A 47 3.56 6.64 8.57
N LEU A 48 4.51 7.02 7.71
CA LEU A 48 5.26 6.09 6.85
C LEU A 48 5.84 4.89 7.60
N PRO A 49 6.57 5.03 8.73
CA PRO A 49 7.14 3.86 9.41
C PRO A 49 6.06 2.93 9.97
N THR A 50 4.92 3.48 10.42
CA THR A 50 3.78 2.67 10.87
C THR A 50 3.11 1.93 9.72
N VAL A 51 2.96 2.59 8.57
CA VAL A 51 2.36 2.00 7.37
C VAL A 51 3.32 0.99 6.73
N ASP A 52 4.61 1.24 6.71
CA ASP A 52 5.63 0.29 6.24
C ASP A 52 5.55 -1.03 7.01
N GLN A 53 5.57 -0.95 8.35
CA GLN A 53 5.41 -2.13 9.20
C GLN A 53 4.07 -2.83 8.95
N TYR A 54 2.98 -2.08 8.78
CA TYR A 54 1.67 -2.64 8.44
C TYR A 54 1.69 -3.37 7.09
N ILE A 55 2.25 -2.74 6.04
CA ILE A 55 2.39 -3.34 4.71
C ILE A 55 3.16 -4.64 4.82
N GLN A 56 4.33 -4.66 5.46
CA GLN A 56 5.16 -5.87 5.65
C GLN A 56 4.36 -7.02 6.28
N THR A 57 3.51 -6.74 7.27
CA THR A 57 2.66 -7.77 7.92
C THR A 57 1.44 -8.19 7.10
N ARG A 58 1.08 -7.42 6.06
CA ARG A 58 -0.14 -7.59 5.26
C ARG A 58 0.13 -7.76 3.76
N ILE A 59 1.40 -7.86 3.34
CA ILE A 59 1.80 -8.17 1.97
C ILE A 59 1.00 -9.34 1.37
N PRO A 60 0.89 -10.52 2.01
CA PRO A 60 0.16 -11.63 1.43
C PRO A 60 -1.31 -11.30 1.14
N LEU A 61 -1.94 -10.48 1.98
CA LEU A 61 -3.32 -10.02 1.76
C LEU A 61 -3.42 -9.00 0.61
N ILE A 62 -2.48 -8.05 0.54
CA ILE A 62 -2.45 -7.06 -0.55
C ILE A 62 -2.21 -7.76 -1.89
N ARG A 63 -1.37 -8.79 -1.90
CA ARG A 63 -1.09 -9.63 -3.07
C ARG A 63 -2.32 -10.40 -3.53
N ASP A 64 -3.03 -11.05 -2.60
CA ASP A 64 -4.29 -11.74 -2.89
C ASP A 64 -5.31 -10.79 -3.53
N LEU A 65 -5.49 -9.60 -2.95
CA LEU A 65 -6.37 -8.56 -3.48
C LEU A 65 -5.94 -8.01 -4.84
N ALA A 66 -4.64 -8.01 -5.15
CA ALA A 66 -4.12 -7.62 -6.45
C ALA A 66 -4.33 -8.70 -7.52
N GLN A 67 -4.37 -9.98 -7.12
CA GLN A 67 -4.61 -11.12 -8.01
C GLN A 67 -6.11 -11.39 -8.25
N GLN A 68 -6.99 -10.96 -7.35
CA GLN A 68 -8.44 -11.09 -7.48
C GLN A 68 -9.10 -10.01 -8.37
N ALA A 69 -8.32 -9.05 -8.88
CA ALA A 69 -8.80 -7.90 -9.68
C ALA A 69 -8.72 -8.12 -11.19
#